data_AF-A0A6F8PQE8-F1
#
_entry.id   AF-A0A6F8PQE8-F1
#
_cell.length_a   1.000
_cell.length_b   1.000
_cell.length_c   1.000
_cell.angle_alpha   90.00
_cell.angle_beta   90.00
_cell.angle_gamma   90.00
#
_symmetry.space_group_name_H-M   'P 1'
#
loop_
_entity.id
_entity.type
_entity.pdbx_description
1 polymer ?
#
loop_
_entity_poly.entity_id
_entity_poly.type
_entity_poly.pdbx_seq_one_letter_code
_entity_poly.pdbx_strand_id
1 'polypeptide(L)'
;MGLLVTLLMFLTPIFYPLSAVKGSAGFWLSLNPMAVLIEALRSAILLNEWPPLSSHVYLWAFSLASLLVGTFVYLKLKRGFADVL
;
A
#
# COMPACT_ATOMS: atom_id res chain seq x y z
N MET A 1 -13.42 -14.31 -17.50
CA MET A 1 -13.12 -12.94 -17.02
C MET A 1 -13.68 -12.65 -15.63
N GLY A 2 -14.93 -13.02 -15.30
CA GLY A 2 -15.49 -12.83 -13.95
C GLY A 2 -14.75 -13.59 -12.83
N LEU A 3 -14.35 -14.85 -13.06
CA LEU A 3 -13.66 -15.67 -12.05
C LEU A 3 -12.32 -15.07 -11.60
N LEU A 4 -11.57 -14.47 -12.52
CA LEU A 4 -10.31 -13.79 -12.23
C LEU A 4 -10.56 -12.54 -11.37
N VAL A 5 -11.62 -11.78 -11.64
CA VAL A 5 -12.00 -10.61 -10.84
C VAL A 5 -12.48 -11.02 -9.44
N THR A 6 -13.25 -12.12 -9.32
CA THR A 6 -13.67 -12.66 -8.03
C THR A 6 -12.48 -13.19 -7.23
N LEU A 7 -11.56 -13.93 -7.88
CA LEU A 7 -10.31 -14.37 -7.26
C LEU A 7 -9.43 -13.19 -6.85
N LEU A 8 -9.33 -12.15 -7.68
CA LEU A 8 -8.64 -10.91 -7.35
C LEU A 8 -9.28 -10.22 -6.14
N MET A 9 -10.60 -10.17 -6.04
CA MET A 9 -11.31 -9.61 -4.87
C MET A 9 -11.12 -10.43 -3.59
N PHE A 10 -10.98 -11.75 -3.69
CA PHE A 10 -10.66 -12.62 -2.56
C PHE A 10 -9.16 -12.60 -2.19
N LEU A 11 -8.26 -12.31 -3.15
CA LEU A 11 -6.81 -12.20 -2.92
C LEU A 11 -6.36 -10.80 -2.46
N THR A 12 -7.03 -9.74 -2.89
CA THR A 12 -6.89 -8.44 -2.24
C THR A 12 -7.62 -8.50 -0.91
N PRO A 13 -7.04 -8.02 0.20
CA PRO A 13 -7.60 -8.12 1.55
C PRO A 13 -8.78 -7.17 1.74
N ILE A 14 -9.82 -7.28 0.90
CA ILE A 14 -11.05 -6.51 1.01
C ILE A 14 -11.95 -7.14 2.10
N PHE A 15 -11.88 -8.47 2.28
CA PHE A 15 -12.81 -9.24 3.12
C PHE A 15 -12.24 -9.76 4.46
N TYR A 16 -10.94 -9.67 4.72
CA TYR A 16 -10.36 -10.12 6.00
C TYR A 16 -9.66 -8.97 6.72
N PRO A 17 -10.09 -8.61 7.94
CA PRO A 17 -9.42 -7.58 8.70
C PRO A 17 -8.00 -8.07 9.06
N LEU A 18 -7.04 -7.16 9.12
CA LEU A 18 -5.68 -7.47 9.60
C LEU A 18 -5.67 -8.18 10.97
N SER A 19 -6.71 -7.95 11.79
CA SER A 19 -6.91 -8.62 13.09
C SER A 19 -7.28 -10.11 13.00
N ALA A 20 -7.81 -10.58 11.86
CA ALA A 20 -8.10 -12.00 11.64
C ALA A 20 -6.85 -12.80 11.26
N VAL A 21 -5.78 -12.13 10.82
CA VAL A 21 -4.51 -12.77 10.46
C VAL A 21 -3.65 -12.90 11.71
N LYS A 22 -3.78 -14.03 12.43
CA LYS A 22 -2.91 -14.36 13.58
C LYS A 22 -1.53 -14.84 13.10
N GLY A 23 -0.47 -14.31 13.72
CA GLY A 23 0.92 -14.78 13.55
C GLY A 23 1.85 -13.78 12.86
N SER A 24 3.05 -14.24 12.50
CA SER A 24 4.08 -13.44 11.82
C SER A 24 3.61 -12.85 10.48
N ALA A 25 2.67 -13.53 9.80
CA ALA A 25 2.05 -13.04 8.57
C ALA A 25 1.30 -11.71 8.77
N GLY A 26 0.65 -11.50 9.93
CA GLY A 26 -0.05 -10.24 10.23
C GLY A 26 0.90 -9.06 10.39
N PHE A 27 2.10 -9.28 10.94
CA PHE A 27 3.14 -8.25 11.05
C PHE A 27 3.73 -7.90 9.68
N TRP A 28 4.00 -8.88 8.83
CA TRP A 28 4.45 -8.61 7.45
C TRP A 28 3.38 -7.91 6.62
N LEU A 29 2.10 -8.23 6.83
CA LEU A 29 1.00 -7.54 6.17
C LEU A 29 0.81 -6.10 6.67
N SER A 30 1.00 -5.82 7.97
CA SER A 30 0.87 -4.45 8.50
C SER A 30 1.98 -3.51 8.02
N LEU A 31 3.13 -4.05 7.60
CA LEU A 31 4.20 -3.33 6.91
C LEU A 31 3.90 -3.05 5.43
N ASN A 32 2.86 -3.66 4.86
CA ASN A 32 2.51 -3.43 3.47
C ASN A 32 1.62 -2.17 3.34
N PRO A 33 2.08 -1.08 2.72
CA PRO A 33 1.31 0.15 2.57
C PRO A 33 -0.01 -0.07 1.81
N MET A 34 -0.07 -1.05 0.90
CA MET A 34 -1.33 -1.39 0.21
C MET A 34 -2.35 -2.03 1.15
N ALA A 35 -1.91 -2.85 2.11
CA ALA A 35 -2.81 -3.46 3.09
C ALA A 35 -3.36 -2.40 4.06
N VAL A 36 -2.52 -1.45 4.49
CA VAL A 36 -2.92 -0.32 5.34
C VAL A 36 -3.93 0.57 4.63
N LEU A 37 -3.75 0.84 3.33
CA LEU A 37 -4.69 1.61 2.52
C LEU A 37 -6.04 0.92 2.39
N ILE A 38 -6.06 -0.40 2.13
CA ILE A 38 -7.31 -1.16 1.97
C ILE A 38 -8.06 -1.25 3.30
N GLU A 39 -7.38 -1.46 4.43
CA GLU A 39 -8.02 -1.46 5.75
C GLU A 39 -8.60 -0.08 6.09
N ALA A 40 -7.90 1.01 5.76
CA ALA A 40 -8.40 2.36 5.95
C ALA A 40 -9.64 2.65 5.08
N LEU A 41 -9.64 2.21 3.82
CA LEU A 41 -10.84 2.30 2.98
C LEU A 41 -12.00 1.45 3.54
N ARG A 42 -11.71 0.27 4.07
CA ARG A 42 -12.71 -0.61 4.69
C ARG A 42 -13.35 0.02 5.92
N SER A 43 -12.56 0.61 6.82
CA SER A 43 -13.12 1.28 8.01
C SER A 43 -13.95 2.50 7.62
N ALA A 44 -13.50 3.28 6.65
CA ALA A 44 -14.24 4.45 6.17
C ALA A 44 -15.57 4.08 5.49
N ILE A 45 -15.59 3.02 4.68
CA ILE A 45 -16.75 2.65 3.85
C ILE A 45 -17.72 1.70 4.58
N LEU A 46 -17.22 0.64 5.22
CA LEU A 46 -18.07 -0.39 5.83
C LEU A 46 -18.42 -0.09 7.28
N LEU A 47 -17.48 0.48 8.05
CA LEU A 47 -17.69 0.76 9.48
C LEU A 47 -18.14 2.20 9.72
N ASN A 48 -18.08 3.07 8.69
CA ASN A 48 -18.32 4.50 8.80
C ASN A 48 -17.45 5.16 9.90
N GLU A 49 -16.30 4.54 10.19
CA GLU A 49 -15.33 4.96 11.19
C GLU A 49 -14.12 5.53 10.48
N TRP A 50 -13.65 6.67 10.96
CA TRP A 50 -12.45 7.28 10.42
C TRP A 50 -11.24 6.38 10.72
N PRO A 51 -10.43 6.04 9.70
CA PRO A 51 -9.26 5.22 9.92
C PRO A 51 -8.31 5.93 10.89
N PRO A 52 -7.58 5.18 11.74
CA PRO A 52 -6.70 5.78 12.72
C PRO A 52 -5.66 6.68 12.04
N LEU A 53 -5.31 7.79 12.70
CA LEU A 53 -4.37 8.77 12.19
C LEU A 53 -2.98 8.15 11.90
N SER A 54 -2.63 7.08 12.63
CA SER A 54 -1.39 6.32 12.45
C SER A 54 -1.27 5.70 11.05
N SER A 55 -2.35 5.16 10.51
CA SER A 55 -2.38 4.60 9.15
C SER A 55 -2.17 5.68 8.09
N HIS A 56 -2.75 6.87 8.31
CA HIS A 56 -2.58 8.01 7.40
C HIS A 56 -1.13 8.53 7.41
N VAL A 57 -0.53 8.70 8.60
CA VAL A 57 0.86 9.12 8.74
C VAL A 57 1.81 8.11 8.10
N TYR A 58 1.57 6.81 8.27
CA TYR A 58 2.37 5.77 7.65
C TYR A 58 2.31 5.83 6.12
N LEU A 59 1.11 5.95 5.54
CA LEU A 59 0.91 6.07 4.09
C LEU A 59 1.58 7.33 3.52
N TRP A 60 1.46 8.47 4.21
CA TRP A 60 2.12 9.71 3.84
C TRP A 60 3.64 9.59 3.88
N ALA A 61 4.19 9.03 4.96
CA ALA A 61 5.62 8.80 5.10
C ALA A 61 6.15 7.87 3.99
N PHE A 62 5.41 6.78 3.70
CA PHE A 62 5.77 5.86 2.63
C PHE A 62 5.71 6.52 1.25
N SER A 63 4.67 7.30 0.96
CA SER A 63 4.53 8.04 -0.29
C SER A 63 5.67 9.04 -0.48
N LEU A 64 6.01 9.81 0.56
CA LEU A 64 7.12 10.76 0.52
C LEU A 64 8.47 10.05 0.33
N ALA A 65 8.69 8.93 1.03
CA ALA A 65 9.90 8.12 0.86
C ALA A 65 10.02 7.58 -0.57
N SER A 66 8.92 7.06 -1.13
CA SER A 66 8.86 6.58 -2.52
C SER A 66 9.15 7.71 -3.52
N LEU A 67 8.59 8.90 -3.30
CA LEU A 67 8.84 10.08 -4.13
C LEU A 67 10.32 10.49 -4.08
N LEU A 68 10.93 10.55 -2.90
CA LEU A 68 12.34 10.91 -2.73
C LEU A 68 13.27 9.89 -3.38
N VAL A 69 13.02 8.59 -3.15
CA VAL A 69 13.80 7.51 -3.76
C VAL A 69 13.64 7.52 -5.28
N GLY A 70 12.41 7.64 -5.77
CA GLY A 70 12.13 7.73 -7.20
C GLY A 70 12.82 8.93 -7.85
N THR A 71 12.79 10.09 -7.20
CA THR A 71 13.46 11.31 -7.66
C THR A 71 14.99 11.14 -7.64
N PHE A 72 15.55 10.58 -6.58
CA PHE A 72 16.98 10.32 -6.47
C PHE A 72 17.47 9.37 -7.56
N VAL A 73 16.76 8.26 -7.76
CA VAL A 73 17.05 7.27 -8.81
C VAL A 73 16.92 7.93 -10.19
N TYR A 74 15.84 8.67 -10.44
CA TYR A 74 15.63 9.39 -11.70
C TYR A 74 16.76 10.39 -12.00
N LEU A 75 17.15 11.22 -11.02
CA LEU A 75 18.23 12.19 -11.19
C LEU A 75 19.58 11.50 -11.45
N LYS A 76 19.83 10.36 -10.82
CA LYS A 76 21.06 9.58 -11.02
C LYS A 76 21.10 8.90 -12.39
N LEU A 77 19.98 8.36 -12.87
CA LEU A 77 19.88 7.76 -14.20
C LEU A 77 19.84 8.80 -15.32
N LYS A 78 19.25 9.98 -15.09
CA LYS A 78 19.18 11.07 -16.09
C LYS A 78 20.56 11.48 -16.61
N ARG A 79 21.61 11.40 -15.78
CA ARG A 79 22.99 11.68 -16.20
C ARG A 79 23.50 10.72 -17.28
N GLY A 80 23.12 9.43 -17.24
CA GLY A 80 23.53 8.45 -18.23
C GLY A 80 22.82 8.57 -19.59
N PHE A 81 21.67 9.27 -19.64
CA PHE A 81 20.96 9.53 -20.90
C PHE A 81 21.49 10.74 -21.68
N ALA A 82 22.23 11.65 -21.03
CA ALA A 82 22.82 12.81 -21.69
C ALA A 82 24.07 12.47 -22.52
N ASP A 83 24.76 11.36 -22.21
CA ASP A 83 25.96 10.90 -22.94
C ASP A 83 25.62 10.05 -24.18
N VAL A 84 24.34 9.89 -24.54
CA VAL A 84 23.90 9.04 -25.66
C VAL A 84 23.10 9.83 -26.72
N LEU A 85 23.19 11.16 -26.74
CA LEU A 85 22.60 12.01 -27.81
C LEU A 85 23.68 12.79 -28.56
#